data_AF-A0A2U9S5P0-F1
#
_entry.id   AF-A0A2U9S5P0-F1
#
_cell.length_a   1.000
_cell.length_b   1.000
_cell.length_c   1.000
_cell.angle_alpha   90.00
_cell.angle_beta   90.00
_cell.angle_gamma   90.00
#
_symmetry.space_group_name_H-M   'P 1'
#
loop_
_entity.id
_entity.type
_entity.pdbx_description
1 polymer ?
#
loop_
_entity_poly.entity_id
_entity_poly.type
_entity_poly.pdbx_seq_one_letter_code
_entity_poly.pdbx_strand_id
1 'polypeptide(L)'
;MSTRMEHGLRTLVLALYDEAALTAAAKGLTGLLAEQAALCEAASLATGRARRALSEEEVLRVVLAARRLRRLGGSAQDDMPALVPALAAAAPIRPAAVMKPRRGRLALWAMRSLGHRPSAGLI
;
A
#
# COMPACT_ATOMS: atom_id res chain seq x y z
N MET A 1 21.44 0.03 8.59
CA MET A 1 20.18 -0.57 9.10
C MET A 1 20.06 -1.98 8.53
N SER A 2 19.40 -2.91 9.23
CA SER A 2 19.20 -4.26 8.68
C SER A 2 18.25 -4.21 7.50
N THR A 3 18.62 -4.83 6.37
CA THR A 3 17.82 -4.91 5.12
C THR A 3 16.40 -5.42 5.36
N ARG A 4 16.20 -6.28 6.37
CA ARG A 4 14.89 -6.77 6.80
C ARG A 4 13.98 -5.67 7.35
N MET A 5 14.54 -4.76 8.14
CA MET A 5 13.77 -3.68 8.75
C MET A 5 13.34 -2.65 7.70
N GLU A 6 14.20 -2.38 6.73
CA GLU A 6 13.86 -1.52 5.58
C GLU A 6 12.76 -2.15 4.71
N HIS A 7 12.81 -3.45 4.49
CA HIS A 7 11.76 -4.16 3.77
C HIS A 7 10.41 -4.09 4.53
N GLY A 8 10.42 -4.35 5.84
CA GLY A 8 9.22 -4.23 6.68
C GLY A 8 8.61 -2.83 6.66
N LEU A 9 9.44 -1.78 6.68
CA LEU A 9 8.98 -0.39 6.57
C LEU A 9 8.36 -0.12 5.20
N ARG A 10 8.96 -0.59 4.10
CA ARG A 10 8.38 -0.45 2.76
C ARG A 10 7.02 -1.13 2.66
N THR A 11 6.88 -2.35 3.16
CA THR A 11 5.59 -3.07 3.17
C THR A 11 4.54 -2.34 4.00
N LEU A 12 4.91 -1.82 5.17
CA LEU A 12 4.01 -1.05 6.02
C LEU A 12 3.53 0.23 5.31
N VAL A 13 4.44 0.99 4.71
CA VAL A 13 4.13 2.23 4.00
C VAL A 13 3.18 1.99 2.84
N LEU A 14 3.41 0.92 2.06
CA LEU A 14 2.52 0.57 0.94
C LEU A 14 1.12 0.19 1.42
N ALA A 15 1.01 -0.61 2.47
CA ALA A 15 -0.29 -1.01 3.02
C ALA A 15 -1.09 0.19 3.56
N LEU A 16 -0.41 1.12 4.24
CA LEU A 16 -1.03 2.36 4.74
C LEU A 16 -1.47 3.27 3.60
N TYR A 17 -0.66 3.39 2.54
CA TYR A 17 -1.00 4.17 1.36
C TYR A 17 -2.23 3.61 0.64
N ASP A 18 -2.32 2.29 0.44
CA ASP A 18 -3.47 1.66 -0.22
C ASP A 18 -4.76 1.84 0.60
N GLU A 19 -4.69 1.72 1.93
CA GLU A 19 -5.83 1.97 2.81
C GLU A 19 -6.26 3.44 2.80
N ALA A 20 -5.31 4.37 2.81
CA ALA A 20 -5.59 5.80 2.74
C ALA A 20 -6.16 6.21 1.37
N ALA A 21 -5.68 5.61 0.27
CA ALA A 21 -6.22 5.84 -1.07
C ALA A 21 -7.67 5.35 -1.20
N LEU A 22 -8.00 4.17 -0.64
CA LEU A 22 -9.38 3.69 -0.57
C LEU A 22 -10.26 4.60 0.28
N THR A 23 -9.71 5.14 1.37
CA THR A 23 -10.41 6.08 2.25
C THR A 23 -10.66 7.42 1.55
N ALA A 24 -9.69 7.93 0.80
CA ALA A 24 -9.82 9.14 -0.01
C ALA A 24 -10.89 8.96 -1.10
N ALA A 25 -10.89 7.82 -1.79
CA ALA A 25 -11.91 7.48 -2.77
C ALA A 25 -13.31 7.38 -2.14
N ALA A 26 -13.42 6.78 -0.95
CA ALA A 26 -14.69 6.73 -0.20
C ALA A 26 -15.18 8.13 0.24
N LYS A 27 -14.26 9.07 0.46
CA LYS A 27 -14.54 10.50 0.73
C LYS A 27 -14.87 11.29 -0.55
N GLY A 28 -14.85 10.66 -1.73
CA GLY A 28 -15.09 11.33 -3.01
C GLY A 28 -13.92 12.18 -3.51
N LEU A 29 -12.74 12.08 -2.89
CA LEU A 29 -11.53 12.72 -3.39
C LEU A 29 -11.05 11.94 -4.61
N THR A 30 -10.74 12.65 -5.70
CA THR A 30 -10.25 12.07 -6.95
C THR A 30 -8.99 12.78 -7.44
N GLY A 31 -8.24 12.10 -8.31
CA GLY A 31 -7.02 12.64 -8.92
C GLY A 31 -5.94 13.00 -7.90
N LEU A 32 -5.29 14.15 -8.11
CA LEU A 32 -4.12 14.58 -7.32
C LEU A 32 -4.46 14.83 -5.85
N LEU A 33 -5.68 15.30 -5.55
CA LEU A 33 -6.11 15.55 -4.17
C LEU A 33 -6.25 14.25 -3.37
N ALA A 34 -6.71 13.18 -4.02
CA ALA A 34 -6.77 11.85 -3.40
C ALA A 34 -5.38 11.29 -3.15
N GLU A 35 -4.46 11.46 -4.11
CA GLU A 35 -3.09 11.00 -3.98
C GLU A 35 -2.35 11.75 -2.86
N GLN A 36 -2.49 13.08 -2.80
CA GLN A 36 -1.89 13.89 -1.74
C GLN A 36 -2.45 13.52 -0.37
N ALA A 37 -3.78 13.41 -0.24
CA ALA A 37 -4.40 12.99 1.02
C ALA A 37 -3.90 11.61 1.48
N ALA A 38 -3.75 10.66 0.55
CA ALA A 38 -3.22 9.33 0.86
C ALA A 38 -1.75 9.36 1.29
N LEU A 39 -0.91 10.22 0.68
CA LEU A 39 0.49 10.40 1.06
C LEU A 39 0.63 11.02 2.45
N CYS A 40 -0.12 12.10 2.74
CA CYS A 40 -0.11 12.75 4.05
C CYS A 40 -0.56 11.80 5.16
N GLU A 41 -1.69 11.08 4.97
CA GLU A 41 -2.20 10.12 5.94
C GLU A 41 -1.20 8.96 6.15
N ALA A 42 -0.62 8.42 5.08
CA ALA A 42 0.37 7.35 5.17
C ALA A 42 1.64 7.78 5.90
N ALA A 43 2.16 8.99 5.64
CA ALA A 43 3.35 9.54 6.30
C ALA A 43 3.13 9.74 7.81
N SER A 44 1.96 10.28 8.18
CA SER A 44 1.58 10.48 9.58
C SER A 44 1.47 9.16 10.35
N LEU A 45 0.76 8.18 9.77
CA LEU A 45 0.57 6.86 10.39
C LEU A 45 1.86 6.04 10.43
N ALA A 46 2.70 6.14 9.40
CA ALA A 46 3.96 5.43 9.34
C ALA A 46 4.98 6.02 10.35
N THR A 47 5.00 7.34 10.55
CA THR A 47 5.87 7.99 11.55
C THR A 47 5.63 7.45 12.96
N GLY A 48 4.36 7.31 13.35
CA GLY A 48 3.99 6.76 14.67
C GLY A 48 4.43 5.30 14.86
N ARG A 49 4.43 4.49 13.79
CA ARG A 49 4.82 3.07 13.85
C ARG A 49 6.32 2.82 13.68
N ALA A 50 6.98 3.62 12.84
CA ALA A 50 8.40 3.49 12.54
C ALA A 50 9.31 4.11 13.61
N ARG A 51 8.75 4.83 14.60
CA ARG A 51 9.49 5.61 15.62
C ARG A 51 10.54 6.55 14.98
N ARG A 52 10.27 6.99 13.76
CA ARG A 52 11.11 7.86 12.94
C ARG A 52 10.17 8.74 12.10
N ALA A 53 10.49 10.02 11.99
CA ALA A 53 9.79 10.91 11.07
C ALA A 53 9.98 10.42 9.63
N LEU A 54 8.86 10.14 8.96
CA LEU A 54 8.82 9.80 7.55
C LEU A 54 8.19 10.96 6.79
N SER A 55 8.91 11.46 5.78
CA SER A 55 8.41 12.56 4.94
C SER A 55 7.47 12.05 3.84
N GLU A 56 6.64 12.94 3.31
CA GLU A 56 5.75 12.60 2.19
C GLU A 56 6.54 12.16 0.95
N GLU A 57 7.71 12.76 0.70
CA GLU A 57 8.60 12.40 -0.40
C GLU A 57 9.24 11.02 -0.20
N GLU A 58 9.53 10.62 1.05
CA GLU A 58 9.98 9.26 1.35
C GLU A 58 8.89 8.24 1.03
N VAL A 59 7.65 8.51 1.44
CA VAL A 59 6.49 7.67 1.13
C VAL A 59 6.27 7.59 -0.38
N LEU A 60 6.27 8.72 -1.08
CA LEU A 60 6.10 8.79 -2.52
C LEU A 60 7.19 7.99 -3.26
N ARG A 61 8.46 8.10 -2.83
CA ARG A 61 9.55 7.31 -3.41
C ARG A 61 9.34 5.81 -3.23
N VAL A 62 8.86 5.38 -2.05
CA VAL A 62 8.53 3.96 -1.80
C VAL A 62 7.41 3.49 -2.71
N VAL A 63 6.34 4.28 -2.85
CA VAL A 63 5.19 3.96 -3.72
C VAL A 63 5.62 3.87 -5.18
N LEU A 64 6.40 4.85 -5.68
CA LEU A 64 6.90 4.85 -7.05
C LEU A 64 7.87 3.69 -7.32
N ALA A 65 8.75 3.37 -6.36
CA ALA A 65 9.64 2.22 -6.46
C ALA A 65 8.86 0.91 -6.53
N ALA A 66 7.84 0.74 -5.70
CA ALA A 66 6.96 -0.43 -5.73
C ALA A 66 6.19 -0.53 -7.06
N ARG A 67 5.65 0.58 -7.57
CA ARG A 67 5.01 0.64 -8.90
C ARG A 67 6.00 0.26 -10.00
N ARG A 68 7.25 0.71 -9.93
CA ARG A 68 8.31 0.34 -10.88
C ARG A 68 8.65 -1.15 -10.81
N LEU A 69 8.79 -1.72 -9.61
CA LEU A 69 9.03 -3.15 -9.44
C LEU A 69 7.88 -4.00 -9.96
N ARG A 70 6.63 -3.58 -9.73
CA ARG A 70 5.44 -4.24 -10.30
C ARG A 70 5.43 -4.19 -11.82
N ARG A 71 5.83 -3.06 -12.43
CA ARG A 71 5.95 -2.94 -13.89
C ARG A 71 7.05 -3.84 -14.46
N LEU A 72 8.16 -4.00 -13.75
CA LEU A 72 9.28 -4.84 -14.18
C LEU A 72 9.03 -6.34 -13.92
N GLY A 73 8.31 -6.69 -12.85
CA GLY A 73 7.89 -8.06 -12.55
C GLY A 73 6.61 -8.50 -13.27
N GLY A 74 5.93 -7.57 -13.94
CA GLY A 74 4.70 -7.81 -14.70
C GLY A 74 4.91 -8.52 -16.05
N SER A 75 6.13 -8.96 -16.39
CA SER A 75 6.36 -9.89 -17.51
C SER A 75 6.15 -11.36 -17.14
N ALA A 76 5.86 -11.69 -15.87
CA ALA A 76 5.74 -13.07 -15.39
C ALA A 76 4.42 -13.39 -14.67
N GLN A 77 3.49 -12.43 -14.53
CA GLN A 77 2.26 -12.68 -13.77
C GLN A 77 1.09 -11.89 -14.37
N ASP A 78 0.58 -12.41 -15.48
CA ASP A 78 -0.78 -12.14 -15.97
C ASP A 78 -1.82 -12.47 -14.89
N ASP A 79 -2.96 -11.77 -14.97
CA ASP A 79 -4.19 -11.91 -14.18
C ASP A 79 -4.37 -11.09 -12.88
N MET A 80 -4.08 -9.79 -12.91
CA MET A 80 -4.84 -8.80 -12.11
C MET A 80 -4.88 -7.43 -12.80
N PRO A 81 -6.04 -6.74 -12.89
CA PRO A 81 -6.18 -5.58 -13.74
C PRO A 81 -5.25 -4.46 -13.30
N ALA A 82 -4.38 -4.10 -14.24
CA ALA A 82 -3.45 -3.02 -14.16
C ALA A 82 -4.22 -1.69 -14.18
N LEU A 83 -4.38 -1.08 -13.00
CA LEU A 83 -4.62 0.36 -12.91
C LEU A 83 -3.31 1.06 -13.28
N VAL A 84 -3.11 1.28 -14.57
CA VAL A 84 -2.07 2.16 -15.13
C VAL A 84 -2.75 3.49 -15.55
N PRO A 85 -1.95 4.54 -15.80
CA PRO A 85 -2.11 5.87 -15.26
C PRO A 85 -3.11 6.69 -16.08
N ALA A 86 -3.52 7.82 -15.52
CA ALA A 86 -4.46 8.76 -16.14
C ALA A 86 -4.23 8.98 -17.65
N LEU A 87 -5.35 9.11 -18.38
CA LEU A 87 -5.49 9.57 -19.76
C LEU A 87 -5.46 8.51 -20.89
N ALA A 88 -6.39 7.54 -20.87
CA ALA A 88 -6.84 6.91 -22.11
C ALA A 88 -8.32 6.49 -22.00
N ALA A 89 -9.14 7.14 -22.83
CA ALA A 89 -10.44 6.70 -23.35
C ALA A 89 -11.57 6.33 -22.36
N ALA A 90 -12.66 7.09 -22.49
CA ALA A 90 -13.97 6.76 -21.95
C ALA A 90 -14.46 5.37 -22.39
N ALA A 91 -14.89 4.53 -21.44
CA ALA A 91 -15.86 3.43 -21.61
C ALA A 91 -16.36 2.93 -20.22
N PRO A 92 -17.55 2.31 -20.12
CA PRO A 92 -18.51 2.60 -19.06
C PRO A 92 -18.29 1.84 -17.74
N ILE A 93 -18.70 2.52 -16.67
CA ILE A 93 -18.70 2.10 -15.28
C ILE A 93 -19.63 0.89 -15.09
N ARG A 94 -19.08 -0.26 -14.68
CA ARG A 94 -19.83 -1.31 -14.00
C ARG A 94 -19.77 -1.04 -12.49
N PRO A 95 -20.90 -1.02 -11.76
CA PRO A 95 -20.87 -0.77 -10.33
C PRO A 95 -20.36 -2.02 -9.61
N ALA A 96 -19.10 -1.99 -9.17
CA ALA A 96 -18.58 -2.98 -8.24
C ALA A 96 -19.28 -2.77 -6.89
N ALA A 97 -20.00 -3.80 -6.45
CA ALA A 97 -20.78 -3.83 -5.23
C ALA A 97 -19.97 -3.32 -4.03
N VAL A 98 -20.64 -2.51 -3.20
CA VAL A 98 -20.17 -1.92 -1.94
C VAL A 98 -19.64 -3.01 -1.00
N MET A 99 -18.36 -3.35 -1.13
CA MET A 99 -17.64 -4.15 -0.15
C MET A 99 -17.15 -3.19 0.93
N LYS A 100 -17.89 -3.13 2.05
CA LYS A 100 -17.44 -2.47 3.27
C LYS A 100 -16.02 -2.98 3.62
N PRO A 101 -15.00 -2.11 3.71
CA PRO A 101 -13.66 -2.55 4.09
C PRO A 101 -13.73 -3.04 5.54
N ARG A 102 -13.71 -4.36 5.75
CA ARG A 102 -13.59 -4.94 7.09
C ARG A 102 -12.17 -4.68 7.58
N ARG A 103 -12.01 -3.58 8.33
CA ARG A 103 -10.81 -3.00 8.99
C ARG A 103 -9.89 -3.95 9.80
N GLY A 104 -10.07 -5.27 9.70
CA GLY A 104 -9.29 -6.24 10.46
C GLY A 104 -8.62 -7.33 9.63
N ARG A 105 -9.00 -7.58 8.37
CA ARG A 105 -8.48 -8.75 7.63
C ARG A 105 -7.04 -8.54 7.11
N LEU A 106 -6.69 -7.33 6.67
CA LEU A 106 -5.32 -7.05 6.19
C LEU A 106 -4.31 -7.01 7.35
N ALA A 107 -4.69 -6.46 8.50
CA ALA A 107 -3.88 -6.53 9.72
C ALA A 107 -3.67 -7.99 10.17
N LEU A 108 -4.68 -8.85 10.02
CA LEU A 108 -4.57 -10.29 10.33
C LEU A 108 -3.63 -11.02 9.37
N TRP A 109 -3.65 -10.68 8.07
CA TRP A 109 -2.71 -11.22 7.09
C TRP A 109 -1.26 -10.75 7.35
N ALA A 110 -1.07 -9.47 7.69
CA ALA A 110 0.22 -8.92 8.07
C ALA A 110 0.75 -9.52 9.40
N MET A 111 -0.13 -9.85 10.36
CA MET A 111 0.26 -10.54 11.59
C MET A 111 0.53 -12.04 11.35
N ARG A 112 -0.18 -12.69 10.42
CA ARG A 112 0.01 -14.11 10.10
C ARG A 112 1.35 -14.37 9.42
N SER A 113 1.86 -13.45 8.60
CA SER A 113 3.21 -13.55 8.03
C SER A 113 4.32 -13.31 9.06
N LEU A 114 4.05 -12.60 10.15
CA LEU A 114 4.96 -12.46 11.29
C LEU A 114 4.90 -13.66 12.25
N GLY A 115 3.78 -14.39 12.27
CA GLY A 115 3.53 -15.54 13.15
C GLY A 115 4.10 -16.88 12.68
N HIS A 116 4.62 -17.00 11.44
CA HIS A 116 5.34 -18.21 10.98
C HIS A 116 6.83 -18.15 11.30
N ARG A 117 7.15 -17.96 12.59
CA ARG A 117 8.42 -18.42 13.16
C ARG A 117 8.11 -19.63 14.02
N PRO A 118 8.48 -20.86 13.60
CA PRO A 118 8.64 -21.90 14.59
C PRO A 118 9.76 -21.45 15.52
N SER A 119 9.48 -21.45 16.82
CA SER A 119 10.49 -21.49 17.86
C SER A 119 11.35 -22.73 17.63
N ALA A 120 12.39 -22.60 16.80
CA ALA A 120 13.48 -23.55 16.77
C ALA A 120 14.19 -23.40 18.11
N GLY A 121 14.06 -24.42 18.94
CA GLY A 121 14.62 -24.49 20.27
C GLY A 121 16.13 -24.28 20.23
N LEU A 122 16.61 -23.56 21.25
CA LEU A 122 17.98 -23.67 21.74
C LEU A 122 18.20 -25.12 22.18
N ILE A 123 18.93 -25.89 21.37
CA ILE A 123 19.94 -26.86 21.79
C ILE A 123 21.09 -26.76 20.79
#